data_AF-A0A3N0DRE7-F1
#
_entry.id   AF-A0A3N0DRE7-F1
#
_cell.length_a   1.000
_cell.length_b   1.000
_cell.length_c   1.000
_cell.angle_alpha   90.00
_cell.angle_beta   90.00
_cell.angle_gamma   90.00
#
_symmetry.space_group_name_H-M   'P 1'
#
loop_
_entity.id
_entity.type
_entity.pdbx_description
1 polymer ?
#
loop_
_entity_poly.entity_id
_entity_poly.type
_entity_poly.pdbx_seq_one_letter_code
_entity_poly.pdbx_strand_id
1 'polypeptide(L)'
;MRFGSRFTTEVTPDDIGRRATLRVQLPDGRFRDIVGVLESWRDGIIAVRRRDNSVTDVTADDVVASRIVPQEPPPRRRPRE
;
A
#
# COMPACT_ATOMS: atom_id res chain seq x y z
N MET A 1 12.13 -15.48 -15.28
CA MET A 1 12.22 -15.16 -13.84
C MET A 1 10.84 -15.29 -13.21
N ARG A 2 10.62 -16.31 -12.38
CA ARG A 2 9.41 -16.40 -11.54
C ARG A 2 9.51 -15.29 -10.49
N PHE A 3 8.73 -14.22 -10.63
CA PHE A 3 8.50 -13.29 -9.52
C PHE A 3 7.53 -13.98 -8.56
N GLY A 4 8.04 -14.97 -7.83
CA GLY A 4 7.40 -15.49 -6.63
C GLY A 4 7.54 -14.45 -5.54
N SER A 5 6.86 -13.31 -5.68
CA SER A 5 6.72 -12.38 -4.57
C SER A 5 5.69 -12.98 -3.64
N ARG A 6 6.16 -13.67 -2.61
CA ARG A 6 5.39 -14.01 -1.41
C ARG A 6 4.60 -12.74 -1.04
N PHE A 7 3.27 -12.78 -1.13
CA PHE A 7 2.38 -11.64 -0.89
C PHE A 7 2.32 -11.31 0.61
N THR A 8 3.47 -11.01 1.19
CA THR A 8 3.66 -10.72 2.62
C THR A 8 4.62 -9.55 2.72
N THR A 9 4.26 -8.42 2.10
CA THR A 9 4.95 -7.16 2.39
C THR A 9 4.04 -6.40 3.33
N GLU A 10 4.16 -6.71 4.60
CA GLU A 10 3.58 -5.89 5.67
C GLU A 10 4.11 -4.46 5.49
N VAL A 11 3.21 -3.53 5.22
CA VAL A 11 3.55 -2.12 5.24
C VAL A 11 3.96 -1.77 6.66
N THR A 12 5.00 -0.95 6.81
CA THR A 12 5.47 -0.52 8.13
C THR A 12 5.27 0.98 8.27
N PRO A 13 5.27 1.53 9.51
CA PRO A 13 5.27 2.97 9.71
C PRO A 13 6.50 3.67 9.10
N ASP A 14 7.57 2.96 8.74
CA ASP A 14 8.70 3.52 7.97
C ASP A 14 8.32 3.85 6.53
N ASP A 15 7.28 3.21 5.99
CA ASP A 15 6.80 3.44 4.63
C ASP A 15 5.86 4.65 4.51
N ILE A 16 5.72 5.47 5.56
CA ILE A 16 5.00 6.74 5.49
C ILE A 16 5.62 7.63 4.39
N GLY A 17 4.78 8.21 3.54
CA GLY A 17 5.16 8.96 2.34
C GLY A 17 5.31 8.10 1.09
N ARG A 18 5.24 6.76 1.19
CA ARG A 18 5.28 5.84 0.05
C ARG A 18 3.88 5.44 -0.38
N ARG A 19 3.74 5.10 -1.66
CA ARG A 19 2.48 4.59 -2.21
C ARG A 19 2.33 3.12 -1.80
N ALA A 20 1.18 2.78 -1.26
CA ALA A 20 0.83 1.44 -0.84
C ALA A 20 -0.57 1.06 -1.33
N THR A 21 -0.78 -0.25 -1.45
CA THR A 21 -2.09 -0.85 -1.61
C THR A 21 -2.42 -1.58 -0.32
N LEU A 22 -3.52 -1.19 0.32
CA LEU A 22 -4.06 -1.85 1.50
C LEU A 22 -5.32 -2.60 1.10
N ARG A 23 -5.41 -3.86 1.50
CA ARG A 23 -6.60 -4.69 1.34
C ARG A 23 -7.27 -4.84 2.68
N VAL A 24 -8.45 -4.28 2.79
CA VAL A 24 -9.25 -4.20 4.02
C VAL A 24 -10.39 -5.19 3.91
N GLN A 25 -10.57 -6.02 4.94
CA GLN A 25 -11.76 -6.83 5.11
C GLN A 25 -12.82 -6.00 5.80
N LEU A 26 -14.03 -6.00 5.23
CA LEU A 26 -15.19 -5.36 5.81
C LEU A 26 -15.90 -6.37 6.73
N PRO A 27 -16.63 -5.89 7.77
CA PRO A 27 -17.41 -6.77 8.65
C PRO A 27 -18.47 -7.57 7.90
N ASP A 28 -18.86 -7.11 6.72
CA ASP A 28 -19.80 -7.74 5.78
C ASP A 28 -19.19 -8.94 5.01
N GLY A 29 -17.93 -9.31 5.29
CA GLY A 29 -17.19 -10.39 4.62
C GLY A 29 -16.64 -10.01 3.23
N ARG A 30 -16.83 -8.75 2.81
CA ARG A 30 -16.29 -8.21 1.55
C ARG A 30 -14.87 -7.70 1.74
N PHE A 31 -14.12 -7.61 0.64
CA PHE A 31 -12.79 -7.01 0.63
C PHE A 31 -12.81 -5.71 -0.15
N ARG A 32 -12.05 -4.72 0.34
CA ARG A 32 -11.87 -3.42 -0.28
C ARG A 32 -10.39 -3.14 -0.46
N ASP A 33 -9.99 -2.89 -1.69
CA ASP A 33 -8.63 -2.48 -2.02
C ASP A 33 -8.54 -0.95 -2.06
N ILE A 34 -7.66 -0.38 -1.24
CA ILE A 34 -7.40 1.04 -1.13
C ILE A 34 -5.97 1.29 -1.62
N VAL A 35 -5.84 2.12 -2.64
CA VAL A 35 -4.53 2.52 -3.19
C VAL A 35 -4.31 3.99 -2.92
N GLY A 36 -3.22 4.31 -2.22
CA GLY A 36 -2.86 5.68 -1.91
C GLY A 36 -1.48 5.79 -1.28
N VAL A 37 -1.14 6.98 -0.82
CA VAL A 37 0.09 7.25 -0.08
C VAL A 37 -0.20 7.11 1.41
N LEU A 38 0.63 6.38 2.13
CA LEU A 38 0.57 6.31 3.59
C LEU A 38 0.93 7.70 4.15
N GLU A 39 -0.03 8.44 4.70
CA GLU A 39 0.24 9.75 5.32
C GLU A 39 0.63 9.61 6.79
N SER A 40 -0.02 8.69 7.49
CA SER A 40 0.23 8.47 8.91
C SER A 40 -0.16 7.06 9.32
N TRP A 41 0.52 6.57 10.35
CA TRP A 41 0.13 5.36 11.07
C TRP A 41 0.26 5.64 12.57
N ARG A 42 -0.86 5.58 13.29
CA ARG A 42 -0.92 5.79 14.74
C ARG A 42 -1.97 4.88 15.33
N ASP A 43 -1.70 4.26 16.47
CA ASP A 43 -2.71 3.50 17.24
C ASP A 43 -3.44 2.40 16.42
N GLY A 44 -2.73 1.78 15.48
CA GLY A 44 -3.34 0.79 14.58
C GLY A 44 -4.29 1.39 13.55
N ILE A 45 -4.30 2.70 13.34
CA ILE A 45 -5.05 3.39 12.28
C ILE A 45 -4.06 3.90 11.23
N ILE A 46 -4.33 3.56 9.98
CA ILE A 46 -3.54 3.93 8.81
C ILE A 46 -4.30 4.99 8.02
N ALA A 47 -3.77 6.21 8.00
CA ALA A 47 -4.29 7.30 7.19
C ALA A 47 -3.69 7.21 5.77
N VAL A 48 -4.54 6.97 4.78
CA VAL A 48 -4.14 6.83 3.37
C VAL A 48 -4.67 8.00 2.57
N ARG A 49 -3.78 8.82 2.00
CA ARG A 49 -4.17 9.85 1.02
C ARG A 49 -4.25 9.26 -0.37
N ARG A 50 -5.44 9.30 -0.93
CA ARG A 50 -5.72 8.86 -2.29
C ARG A 50 -5.29 9.92 -3.31
N ARG A 51 -5.28 9.52 -4.59
CA ARG A 51 -4.93 10.43 -5.69
C ARG A 51 -5.87 11.63 -5.81
N ASP A 52 -7.13 11.48 -5.38
CA ASP A 52 -8.13 12.56 -5.34
C ASP A 52 -7.94 13.53 -4.16
N ASN A 53 -6.80 13.47 -3.46
CA ASN A 53 -6.49 14.25 -2.27
C ASN A 53 -7.40 13.96 -1.05
N SER A 54 -8.32 13.00 -1.16
CA SER A 54 -9.08 12.49 -0.01
C SER A 54 -8.21 11.61 0.87
N VAL A 55 -8.28 11.82 2.17
CA VAL A 55 -7.68 10.95 3.19
C VAL A 55 -8.71 9.93 3.62
N THR A 56 -8.31 8.67 3.74
CA THR A 56 -9.15 7.59 4.26
C THR A 56 -8.41 6.89 5.38
N ASP A 57 -9.04 6.84 6.54
CA ASP A 57 -8.55 6.14 7.71
C ASP A 57 -8.99 4.68 7.66
N VAL A 58 -8.04 3.79 7.95
CA VAL A 58 -8.23 2.35 7.88
C VAL A 58 -7.65 1.71 9.13
N THR A 59 -8.42 0.89 9.83
CA THR A 59 -7.88 0.10 10.94
C THR A 59 -6.95 -0.97 10.41
N ALA A 60 -5.74 -1.07 10.96
CA ALA A 60 -4.76 -2.10 10.64
C ALA A 60 -5.26 -3.51 10.99
N ASP A 61 -6.16 -3.65 11.95
CA ASP A 61 -6.81 -4.93 12.32
C ASP A 61 -7.66 -5.51 11.18
N ASP A 62 -8.38 -4.64 10.45
CA ASP A 62 -9.16 -5.00 9.27
C ASP A 62 -8.27 -5.24 8.03
N VAL A 63 -6.99 -4.86 8.06
CA VAL A 63 -6.08 -5.00 6.92
C VAL A 63 -5.56 -6.44 6.83
N VAL A 64 -6.16 -7.21 5.93
CA VAL A 64 -5.78 -8.61 5.67
C VAL A 64 -4.52 -8.74 4.81
N ALA A 65 -4.20 -7.73 4.01
CA ALA A 65 -2.98 -7.70 3.22
C ALA A 65 -2.59 -6.27 2.90
N SER A 66 -1.30 -6.03 2.84
CA SER A 66 -0.77 -4.75 2.40
C SER A 66 0.42 -4.96 1.45
N ARG A 67 0.70 -3.95 0.62
CA ARG A 67 1.80 -4.00 -0.34
C ARG A 67 2.30 -2.60 -0.66
N ILE A 68 3.59 -2.38 -0.51
CA ILE A 68 4.24 -1.16 -1.01
C ILE A 68 4.33 -1.20 -2.53
N VAL A 69 3.84 -0.13 -3.16
CA VAL A 69 3.92 0.11 -4.60
C VAL A 69 5.08 1.08 -4.85
N PRO A 70 6.20 0.63 -5.41
CA PRO A 70 7.28 1.53 -5.78
C PRO A 70 6.77 2.55 -6.80
N GLN A 71 6.91 3.83 -6.46
CA GLN A 71 6.49 4.96 -7.30
C GLN A 71 7.42 5.19 -8.51
N GLU A 72 8.64 4.64 -8.46
CA GLU A 72 9.58 4.73 -9.58
C GLU A 72 9.30 3.63 -10.61
N PRO A 73 9.00 3.98 -11.87
CA PRO A 73 9.14 3.03 -12.95
C PRO A 73 10.62 2.60 -13.02
N PRO A 74 10.92 1.31 -13.23
CA PRO A 74 12.30 0.85 -13.31
C PRO A 74 13.07 1.69 -14.34
N PRO A 75 14.30 2.15 -14.02
CA PRO A 75 15.07 2.94 -14.96
C PRO A 75 15.22 2.15 -16.27
N ARG A 76 14.73 2.71 -17.38
CA ARG A 76 14.96 2.17 -18.72
C ARG A 76 16.48 2.14 -18.90
N ARG A 77 17.09 0.94 -18.84
CA ARG A 77 18.45 0.74 -19.35
C ARG A 77 18.42 1.25 -20.78
N ARG A 78 19.11 2.36 -21.03
CA ARG A 78 19.40 2.80 -22.40
C ARG A 78 20.19 1.65 -23.05
N PRO A 79 19.90 1.28 -24.32
CA PRO A 79 20.80 0.42 -25.06
C PRO A 79 22.20 1.05 -25.01
N ARG A 80 23.23 0.26 -24.67
CA ARG A 80 24.61 0.69 -24.89
C ARG A 80 24.83 0.71 -26.40
N GLU A 81 25.37 1.82 -26.90
CA GLU A 81 26.01 1.89 -28.22
C GLU A 81 27.08 0.80 -28.38
#